data_AF-A0AAE8M8D2-F1
#
_entry.id   AF-A0AAE8M8D2-F1
#
_cell.length_a   1.000
_cell.length_b   1.000
_cell.length_c   1.000
_cell.angle_alpha   90.00
_cell.angle_beta   90.00
_cell.angle_gamma   90.00
#
_symmetry.space_group_name_H-M   'P 1'
#
loop_
_entity.id
_entity.type
_entity.pdbx_description
1 polymer ?
#
loop_
_entity_poly.entity_id
_entity_poly.type
_entity_poly.pdbx_seq_one_letter_code
_entity_poly.pdbx_strand_id
1 'polypeptide(L)'
;MDPKQRFYHHFQESVTVLQDLIDELSSIATVGGERQEAIDHILASIAKLQNEVSDAADYTPSYDRKQYSETIKTLQDKLNETLTKITPKSKFQFRRAKTDHVDMGAPENDPRLSPGSHSRAKHDTAIASNLVSPPPPTQEDTLSELPSKDNSKNYNEEMARPSASSLRKPSFSAAKNIGISNHSGLHIILPSSASRATSSGSLTDLKSCIIDMSVPTASGAAFPGLAIKNVTKSLIVAGRVNGPVHITGVSDSTIVVVARQVRIHECSNVDIYLHCGSHPIIEDCSGMRFAPLPEVYRTETEEPEENQWDQVDDFKWLKAGHSPNWTTLSDNERLSDELWRDVVPGRAGVSVDEALKKLGIPRR
;
A
#
# COMPACT_ATOMS: atom_id res chain seq x y z
N MET A 1 -3.84 -48.84 -24.25
CA MET A 1 -5.02 -48.36 -23.50
C MET A 1 -5.76 -47.38 -24.38
N ASP A 2 -7.09 -47.51 -24.44
CA ASP A 2 -7.96 -46.68 -25.27
C ASP A 2 -7.82 -45.20 -24.86
N PRO A 3 -7.60 -44.23 -25.78
CA PRO A 3 -7.44 -42.81 -25.43
C PRO A 3 -8.56 -42.25 -24.56
N LYS A 4 -9.78 -42.79 -24.72
CA LYS A 4 -10.96 -42.45 -23.93
C LYS A 4 -10.84 -42.87 -22.46
N GLN A 5 -10.31 -44.08 -22.21
CA GLN A 5 -10.11 -44.59 -20.85
C GLN A 5 -9.01 -43.82 -20.12
N ARG A 6 -7.95 -43.43 -20.85
CA ARG A 6 -6.88 -42.60 -20.28
C ARG A 6 -7.37 -41.20 -19.91
N PHE A 7 -8.18 -40.58 -20.77
CA PHE A 7 -8.77 -39.29 -20.48
C PHE A 7 -9.76 -39.36 -19.31
N TYR A 8 -10.61 -40.39 -19.25
CA TYR A 8 -11.54 -40.61 -18.15
C TYR A 8 -10.80 -40.76 -16.80
N HIS A 9 -9.74 -41.57 -16.75
CA HIS A 9 -8.94 -41.74 -15.53
C HIS A 9 -8.26 -40.45 -15.10
N HIS A 10 -7.68 -39.70 -16.06
CA HIS A 10 -7.07 -38.41 -15.77
C HIS A 10 -8.10 -37.38 -15.30
N PHE A 11 -9.28 -37.36 -15.90
CA PHE A 11 -10.39 -36.50 -15.48
C PHE A 11 -10.84 -36.81 -14.06
N GLN A 12 -11.00 -38.09 -13.71
CA GLN A 12 -11.37 -38.49 -12.35
C GLN A 12 -10.30 -38.12 -11.33
N GLU A 13 -9.02 -38.31 -11.65
CA GLU A 13 -7.89 -37.95 -10.80
C GLU A 13 -7.83 -36.42 -10.55
N SER A 14 -7.98 -35.62 -11.62
CA SER A 14 -8.04 -34.16 -11.52
C SER A 14 -9.25 -33.69 -10.71
N VAL A 15 -10.40 -34.35 -10.83
CA VAL A 15 -11.60 -34.07 -10.02
C VAL A 15 -11.35 -34.38 -8.54
N THR A 16 -10.70 -35.51 -8.21
CA THR A 16 -10.38 -35.84 -6.81
C THR A 16 -9.42 -34.85 -6.18
N VAL A 17 -8.36 -34.47 -6.91
CA VAL A 17 -7.40 -33.47 -6.42
C VAL A 17 -8.07 -32.11 -6.19
N LEU A 18 -8.94 -31.67 -7.11
CA LEU A 18 -9.69 -30.43 -6.94
C LEU A 18 -10.65 -30.48 -5.74
N GLN A 19 -11.27 -31.64 -5.50
CA GLN A 19 -12.16 -31.84 -4.36
C GLN A 19 -11.40 -31.73 -3.03
N ASP A 20 -10.23 -32.36 -2.93
CA ASP A 20 -9.38 -32.30 -1.74
C ASP A 20 -8.87 -30.88 -1.47
N LEU A 21 -8.43 -30.17 -2.52
CA LEU A 21 -8.00 -28.77 -2.42
C LEU A 21 -9.14 -27.84 -1.96
N ILE A 22 -10.38 -28.08 -2.41
CA ILE A 22 -11.57 -27.32 -1.98
C ILE A 22 -11.86 -27.57 -0.49
N ASP A 23 -11.69 -28.79 0.00
CA ASP A 23 -11.92 -29.12 1.41
C ASP A 23 -10.83 -28.51 2.31
N GLU A 24 -9.58 -28.45 1.83
CA GLU A 24 -8.45 -27.78 2.50
C GLU A 24 -8.59 -26.24 2.56
N LEU A 25 -9.37 -25.60 1.68
CA LEU A 25 -9.60 -24.15 1.74
C LEU A 25 -10.16 -23.68 3.11
N SER A 26 -10.88 -24.57 3.81
CA SER A 26 -11.45 -24.29 5.12
C SER A 26 -10.41 -24.30 6.25
N SER A 27 -9.31 -25.05 6.09
CA SER A 27 -8.23 -25.18 7.08
C SER A 27 -7.08 -24.19 6.83
N ILE A 28 -6.95 -23.67 5.61
CA ILE A 28 -5.93 -22.67 5.25
C ILE A 28 -6.22 -21.34 5.96
N ALA A 29 -5.23 -20.83 6.69
CA ALA A 29 -5.33 -19.59 7.45
C ALA A 29 -5.57 -18.37 6.54
N THR A 30 -6.29 -17.35 7.04
CA THR A 30 -6.52 -16.07 6.34
C THR A 30 -5.27 -15.19 6.23
N VAL A 31 -4.14 -15.63 6.77
CA VAL A 31 -2.94 -14.80 6.92
C VAL A 31 -2.21 -14.74 5.58
N GLY A 32 -1.80 -13.55 5.15
CA GLY A 32 -0.87 -13.38 4.02
C GLY A 32 -1.46 -13.46 2.61
N GLY A 33 -2.75 -13.77 2.43
CA GLY A 33 -3.35 -13.90 1.09
C GLY A 33 -3.21 -15.30 0.48
N GLU A 34 -2.58 -16.25 1.17
CA GLU A 34 -2.42 -17.65 0.75
C GLU A 34 -3.77 -18.32 0.41
N ARG A 35 -4.82 -17.98 1.17
CA ARG A 35 -6.20 -18.42 0.88
C ARG A 35 -6.69 -17.90 -0.47
N GLN A 36 -6.41 -16.64 -0.81
CA GLN A 36 -6.83 -16.07 -2.09
C GLN A 36 -6.04 -16.70 -3.24
N GLU A 37 -4.75 -16.95 -3.06
CA GLU A 37 -3.92 -17.67 -4.05
C GLU A 37 -4.39 -19.11 -4.26
N ALA A 38 -4.80 -19.81 -3.19
CA ALA A 38 -5.38 -21.15 -3.29
C ALA A 38 -6.72 -21.15 -4.05
N ILE A 39 -7.57 -20.14 -3.80
CA ILE A 39 -8.82 -19.95 -4.56
C ILE A 39 -8.53 -19.70 -6.04
N ASP A 40 -7.60 -18.80 -6.35
CA ASP A 40 -7.24 -18.46 -7.72
C ASP A 40 -6.62 -19.68 -8.45
N HIS A 41 -5.82 -20.48 -7.75
CA HIS A 41 -5.26 -21.73 -8.27
C HIS A 41 -6.35 -22.78 -8.59
N ILE A 42 -7.35 -22.95 -7.71
CA ILE A 42 -8.47 -23.86 -7.94
C ILE A 42 -9.32 -23.38 -9.14
N LEU A 43 -9.60 -22.08 -9.23
CA LEU A 43 -10.33 -21.50 -10.37
C LEU A 43 -9.59 -21.71 -11.70
N ALA A 44 -8.28 -21.48 -11.72
CA ALA A 44 -7.44 -21.72 -12.89
C ALA A 44 -7.42 -23.21 -13.27
N SER A 45 -7.37 -24.11 -12.29
CA SER A 45 -7.36 -25.55 -12.51
C SER A 45 -8.71 -26.09 -13.02
N ILE A 46 -9.84 -25.54 -12.53
CA ILE A 46 -11.18 -25.84 -13.08
C ILE A 46 -11.29 -25.36 -14.53
N ALA A 47 -10.79 -24.15 -14.84
CA ALA A 47 -10.80 -23.62 -16.20
C ALA A 47 -9.94 -24.48 -17.15
N LYS A 48 -8.79 -24.96 -16.67
CA LYS A 48 -7.95 -25.91 -17.41
C LYS A 48 -8.68 -27.22 -17.69
N LEU A 49 -9.34 -27.81 -16.68
CA LEU A 49 -10.12 -29.05 -16.84
C LEU A 49 -11.28 -28.86 -17.83
N GLN A 50 -11.92 -27.69 -17.83
CA GLN A 50 -12.98 -27.35 -18.78
C GLN A 50 -12.47 -27.22 -20.23
N ASN A 51 -11.28 -26.66 -20.43
CA ASN A 51 -10.63 -26.62 -21.73
C ASN A 51 -10.23 -28.02 -22.20
N GLU A 52 -9.65 -28.85 -21.33
CA GLU A 52 -9.30 -30.24 -21.64
C GLU A 52 -10.52 -31.08 -22.03
N VAL A 53 -11.67 -30.89 -21.38
CA VAL A 53 -12.94 -31.54 -21.77
C VAL A 53 -13.46 -31.03 -23.12
N SER A 54 -13.19 -29.78 -23.46
CA SER A 54 -13.56 -29.19 -24.75
C SER A 54 -12.66 -29.71 -25.87
N ASP A 55 -11.36 -29.81 -25.64
CA ASP A 55 -10.40 -30.39 -26.59
C ASP A 55 -10.62 -31.91 -26.75
N ALA A 56 -11.06 -32.58 -25.68
CA ALA A 56 -11.42 -33.99 -25.71
C ALA A 56 -12.78 -34.27 -26.34
N ALA A 57 -13.56 -33.24 -26.70
CA ALA A 57 -14.92 -33.41 -27.21
C ALA A 57 -14.95 -34.15 -28.56
N ASP A 58 -13.87 -34.11 -29.33
CA ASP A 58 -13.75 -34.74 -30.65
C ASP A 58 -13.68 -36.28 -30.60
N TYR A 59 -13.15 -36.84 -29.51
CA TYR A 59 -13.00 -38.29 -29.35
C TYR A 59 -13.84 -38.87 -28.20
N THR A 60 -14.62 -38.04 -27.50
CA THR A 60 -15.44 -38.46 -26.36
C THR A 60 -16.93 -38.57 -26.73
N PRO A 61 -17.64 -39.66 -26.36
CA PRO A 61 -19.08 -39.77 -26.55
C PRO A 61 -19.89 -38.62 -25.94
N SER A 62 -21.03 -38.29 -26.55
CA SER A 62 -21.92 -37.22 -26.08
C SER A 62 -22.48 -37.45 -24.67
N TYR A 63 -22.61 -38.72 -24.24
CA TYR A 63 -23.01 -39.09 -22.90
C TYR A 63 -21.95 -38.71 -21.85
N ASP A 64 -20.70 -39.09 -22.08
CA ASP A 64 -19.59 -38.79 -21.16
C ASP A 64 -19.29 -37.29 -21.10
N ARG A 65 -19.47 -36.57 -22.22
CA ARG A 65 -19.38 -35.10 -22.25
C ARG A 65 -20.40 -34.42 -21.33
N LYS A 66 -21.65 -34.92 -21.30
CA LYS A 66 -22.66 -34.40 -20.36
C LYS A 66 -22.23 -34.68 -18.93
N GLN A 67 -21.77 -35.90 -18.65
CA GLN A 67 -21.26 -36.30 -17.34
C GLN A 67 -20.12 -35.39 -16.87
N TYR A 68 -19.11 -35.12 -17.71
CA TYR A 68 -18.00 -34.22 -17.38
C TYR A 68 -18.46 -32.78 -17.15
N SER A 69 -19.42 -32.29 -17.94
CA SER A 69 -19.97 -30.95 -17.73
C SER A 69 -20.77 -30.83 -16.43
N GLU A 70 -21.46 -31.89 -16.01
CA GLU A 70 -22.22 -31.94 -14.76
C GLU A 70 -21.30 -32.04 -13.55
N THR A 71 -20.22 -32.81 -13.62
CA THR A 71 -19.23 -32.88 -12.55
C THR A 71 -18.44 -31.58 -12.39
N ILE A 72 -18.08 -30.89 -13.49
CA ILE A 72 -17.45 -29.56 -13.43
C ILE A 72 -18.40 -28.55 -12.78
N LYS A 73 -19.68 -28.54 -13.13
CA LYS A 73 -20.69 -27.67 -12.47
C LYS A 73 -20.80 -27.97 -10.98
N THR A 74 -20.84 -29.24 -10.61
CA THR A 74 -20.90 -29.66 -9.20
C THR A 74 -19.68 -29.18 -8.42
N LEU A 75 -18.47 -29.23 -9.01
CA LEU A 75 -17.25 -28.69 -8.41
C LEU A 75 -17.31 -27.16 -8.25
N GLN A 76 -17.81 -26.44 -9.26
CA GLN A 76 -18.00 -24.98 -9.19
C GLN A 76 -19.01 -24.59 -8.11
N ASP A 77 -20.11 -25.34 -7.97
CA ASP A 77 -21.12 -25.10 -6.94
C ASP A 77 -20.55 -25.35 -5.54
N LYS A 78 -19.75 -26.41 -5.35
CA LYS A 78 -19.05 -26.67 -4.08
C LYS A 78 -18.02 -25.60 -3.74
N LEU A 79 -17.28 -25.09 -4.73
CA LEU A 79 -16.36 -23.97 -4.52
C LEU A 79 -17.14 -22.71 -4.10
N ASN A 80 -18.26 -22.39 -4.76
CA ASN A 80 -19.09 -21.25 -4.35
C ASN A 80 -19.68 -21.43 -2.94
N GLU A 81 -20.11 -22.64 -2.58
CA GLU A 81 -20.62 -22.93 -1.23
C GLU A 81 -19.52 -22.75 -0.17
N THR A 82 -18.32 -23.26 -0.41
CA THR A 82 -17.17 -23.07 0.50
C THR A 82 -16.75 -21.61 0.58
N LEU A 83 -16.69 -20.88 -0.53
CA LEU A 83 -16.44 -19.44 -0.55
C LEU A 83 -17.47 -18.66 0.26
N THR A 84 -18.77 -18.99 0.16
CA THR A 84 -19.81 -18.32 0.95
C THR A 84 -19.75 -18.64 2.45
N LYS A 85 -19.22 -19.82 2.84
CA LYS A 85 -18.95 -20.18 4.25
C LYS A 85 -17.71 -19.48 4.79
N ILE A 86 -16.69 -19.32 3.96
CA ILE A 86 -15.35 -18.83 4.34
C ILE A 86 -15.27 -17.30 4.29
N THR A 87 -16.10 -16.66 3.46
CA THR A 87 -16.18 -15.20 3.38
C THR A 87 -17.15 -14.68 4.45
N PRO A 88 -16.74 -13.79 5.36
CA PRO A 88 -17.66 -13.17 6.31
C PRO A 88 -18.72 -12.39 5.53
N LYS A 89 -20.01 -12.68 5.77
CA LYS A 89 -21.12 -11.92 5.18
C LYS A 89 -20.89 -10.43 5.47
N SER A 90 -20.66 -9.65 4.41
CA SER A 90 -20.64 -8.20 4.49
C SER A 90 -21.93 -7.73 5.18
N LYS A 91 -21.82 -7.29 6.43
CA LYS A 91 -22.90 -6.62 7.16
C LYS A 91 -23.17 -5.19 6.65
N PHE A 92 -22.52 -4.78 5.57
CA PHE A 92 -22.75 -3.51 4.89
C PHE A 92 -23.48 -3.74 3.57
N GLN A 93 -24.72 -4.23 3.65
CA GLN A 93 -25.70 -3.95 2.61
C GLN A 93 -26.48 -2.71 3.03
N PHE A 94 -26.17 -1.57 2.43
CA PHE A 94 -27.08 -0.43 2.42
C PHE A 94 -28.36 -0.88 1.70
N ARG A 95 -29.39 -1.22 2.47
CA ARG A 95 -30.73 -1.42 1.93
C ARG A 95 -31.18 -0.07 1.36
N ARG A 96 -31.26 0.05 0.03
CA ARG A 96 -32.01 1.11 -0.64
C ARG A 96 -33.46 0.99 -0.17
N ALA A 97 -33.89 1.90 0.71
CA ALA A 97 -35.30 2.15 0.91
C ALA A 97 -35.88 2.60 -0.45
N LYS A 98 -37.00 2.00 -0.85
CA LYS A 98 -37.82 2.50 -1.97
C LYS A 98 -38.13 3.96 -1.68
N THR A 99 -37.50 4.84 -2.44
CA THR A 99 -37.90 6.23 -2.57
C THR A 99 -38.58 6.35 -3.92
N ASP A 100 -39.75 6.98 -3.92
CA ASP A 100 -40.55 7.20 -5.11
C ASP A 100 -39.72 7.86 -6.21
N HIS A 101 -40.00 7.42 -7.43
CA HIS A 101 -39.30 7.81 -8.65
C HIS A 101 -39.47 9.31 -8.89
N VAL A 102 -38.46 10.11 -8.55
CA VAL A 102 -38.38 11.52 -8.97
C VAL A 102 -37.85 11.54 -10.41
N ASP A 103 -38.68 12.05 -11.31
CA ASP A 103 -38.39 12.25 -12.73
C ASP A 103 -37.31 13.34 -12.90
N MET A 104 -36.14 12.93 -13.38
CA MET A 104 -34.98 13.83 -13.62
C MET A 104 -35.10 14.58 -14.97
N GLY A 105 -36.30 14.63 -15.57
CA GLY A 105 -36.57 15.33 -16.83
C GLY A 105 -37.16 16.75 -16.70
N ALA A 106 -37.45 17.24 -15.49
CA ALA A 106 -38.05 18.56 -15.32
C ALA A 106 -36.99 19.70 -15.28
N PRO A 107 -37.19 20.82 -16.01
CA PRO A 107 -36.22 21.91 -16.16
C PRO A 107 -36.00 22.78 -14.90
N GLU A 108 -36.61 22.43 -13.77
CA GLU A 108 -36.61 23.24 -12.54
C GLU A 108 -35.54 22.82 -11.51
N ASN A 109 -34.75 21.78 -11.79
CA ASN A 109 -33.70 21.26 -10.90
C ASN A 109 -32.27 21.31 -11.51
N ASP A 110 -31.99 22.27 -12.40
CA ASP A 110 -30.61 22.49 -12.89
C ASP A 110 -29.79 23.30 -11.86
N PRO A 111 -28.69 22.75 -11.28
CA PRO A 111 -27.81 23.47 -10.36
C PRO A 111 -27.11 24.69 -10.99
N ARG A 112 -27.28 24.94 -12.29
CA ARG A 112 -26.70 26.08 -13.01
C ARG A 112 -27.50 27.38 -12.89
N LEU A 113 -28.68 27.39 -12.25
CA LEU A 113 -29.56 28.57 -12.14
C LEU A 113 -29.65 29.16 -10.72
N SER A 114 -28.56 29.17 -9.96
CA SER A 114 -28.44 29.94 -8.71
C SER A 114 -27.58 31.20 -8.92
N PRO A 115 -28.10 32.42 -8.73
CA PRO A 115 -27.36 33.66 -9.00
C PRO A 115 -26.45 34.05 -7.82
N GLY A 116 -25.14 33.94 -8.01
CA GLY A 116 -24.13 34.27 -7.00
C GLY A 116 -22.76 34.57 -7.60
N SER A 117 -22.62 35.80 -8.10
CA SER A 117 -21.42 36.59 -8.40
C SER A 117 -20.03 36.00 -8.07
N HIS A 118 -19.16 35.90 -9.09
CA HIS A 118 -17.85 36.60 -9.20
C HIS A 118 -16.89 35.87 -10.18
N SER A 119 -16.83 36.41 -11.40
CA SER A 119 -15.64 36.64 -12.22
C SER A 119 -14.64 35.50 -12.51
N ARG A 120 -14.74 34.92 -13.72
CA ARG A 120 -13.54 34.75 -14.57
C ARG A 120 -13.90 34.75 -16.06
N ALA A 121 -13.17 35.58 -16.81
CA ALA A 121 -13.42 36.00 -18.18
C ALA A 121 -13.49 34.85 -19.20
N LYS A 122 -14.49 34.94 -20.08
CA LYS A 122 -14.57 34.23 -21.36
C LYS A 122 -13.80 35.04 -22.41
N HIS A 123 -13.16 34.35 -23.36
CA HIS A 123 -13.10 34.86 -24.72
C HIS A 123 -13.56 33.76 -25.67
N ASP A 124 -14.66 34.04 -26.34
CA ASP A 124 -15.34 33.19 -27.31
C ASP A 124 -14.53 33.05 -28.60
N THR A 125 -14.59 31.85 -29.16
CA THR A 125 -14.31 31.52 -30.56
C THR A 125 -15.41 32.09 -31.46
N ALA A 126 -15.04 33.02 -32.35
CA ALA A 126 -15.85 33.42 -33.50
C ALA A 126 -15.12 33.01 -34.79
N ILE A 127 -15.82 32.24 -35.62
CA ILE A 127 -15.42 31.80 -36.95
C ILE A 127 -15.63 32.97 -37.93
N ALA A 128 -14.57 33.35 -38.65
CA ALA A 128 -14.66 34.13 -39.88
C ALA A 128 -13.57 33.67 -40.86
N SER A 129 -14.00 33.24 -42.03
CA SER A 129 -13.22 32.77 -43.16
C SER A 129 -12.60 33.92 -43.95
N ASN A 130 -11.30 33.85 -44.26
CA ASN A 130 -10.76 33.85 -45.63
C ASN A 130 -9.23 34.03 -45.73
N LEU A 131 -8.66 33.32 -46.72
CA LEU A 131 -7.47 33.61 -47.54
C LEU A 131 -6.07 33.15 -47.08
N VAL A 132 -5.74 31.92 -47.51
CA VAL A 132 -4.55 31.48 -48.30
C VAL A 132 -3.14 31.79 -47.79
N SER A 133 -2.41 30.72 -47.41
CA SER A 133 -1.01 30.43 -47.81
C SER A 133 -0.66 28.96 -47.52
N PRO A 134 0.22 28.30 -48.30
CA PRO A 134 0.30 26.84 -48.43
C PRO A 134 1.11 26.14 -47.32
N PRO A 135 0.82 24.85 -47.01
CA PRO A 135 1.54 24.08 -46.00
C PRO A 135 2.85 23.44 -46.53
N PRO A 136 3.92 23.35 -45.71
CA PRO A 136 5.09 22.51 -45.97
C PRO A 136 4.78 21.01 -45.73
N PRO A 137 5.63 20.07 -46.20
CA PRO A 137 5.21 18.73 -46.57
C PRO A 137 4.93 17.83 -45.36
N THR A 138 3.99 16.90 -45.60
CA THR A 138 3.71 15.69 -44.84
C THR A 138 4.98 15.00 -44.37
N GLN A 139 5.28 15.09 -43.07
CA GLN A 139 6.04 14.06 -42.39
C GLN A 139 5.06 12.95 -42.03
N GLU A 140 5.34 11.76 -42.55
CA GLU A 140 4.66 10.53 -42.19
C GLU A 140 4.60 10.42 -40.66
N ASP A 141 3.40 10.16 -40.16
CA ASP A 141 3.13 9.76 -38.79
C ASP A 141 3.79 8.37 -38.59
N THR A 142 5.11 8.37 -38.42
CA THR A 142 5.80 7.21 -37.87
C THR A 142 5.24 7.05 -36.48
N LEU A 143 4.38 6.03 -36.31
CA LEU A 143 3.97 5.48 -35.03
C LEU A 143 5.21 5.27 -34.17
N SER A 144 5.60 6.30 -33.40
CA SER A 144 6.59 6.15 -32.37
C SER A 144 5.96 5.25 -31.32
N GLU A 145 6.57 4.09 -31.10
CA GLU A 145 6.13 3.11 -30.11
C GLU A 145 5.81 3.81 -28.79
N LEU A 146 4.62 3.51 -28.25
CA LEU A 146 4.28 3.81 -26.87
C LEU A 146 5.48 3.44 -25.99
N PRO A 147 5.96 4.32 -25.08
CA PRO A 147 7.10 4.02 -24.25
C PRO A 147 6.83 2.69 -23.54
N SER A 148 7.72 1.73 -23.78
CA SER A 148 7.61 0.37 -23.28
C SER A 148 7.29 0.42 -21.78
N LYS A 149 6.32 -0.38 -21.35
CA LYS A 149 5.83 -0.48 -19.96
C LYS A 149 6.90 -0.82 -18.90
N ASP A 150 8.17 -0.98 -19.30
CA ASP A 150 9.29 -1.42 -18.49
C ASP A 150 10.35 -0.35 -18.19
N ASN A 151 10.06 0.94 -18.38
CA ASN A 151 10.98 2.00 -17.92
C ASN A 151 10.79 2.32 -16.43
N SER A 152 10.64 1.30 -15.58
CA SER A 152 10.69 1.47 -14.13
C SER A 152 12.13 1.78 -13.74
N LYS A 153 12.48 3.07 -13.67
CA LYS A 153 13.77 3.50 -13.13
C LYS A 153 13.98 2.81 -11.78
N ASN A 154 15.04 2.01 -11.66
CA ASN A 154 15.38 1.36 -10.40
C ASN A 154 16.06 2.38 -9.48
N TYR A 155 15.26 3.12 -8.72
CA TYR A 155 15.76 4.14 -7.79
C TYR A 155 16.70 3.57 -6.73
N ASN A 156 16.53 2.29 -6.33
CA ASN A 156 17.42 1.66 -5.38
C ASN A 156 18.82 1.47 -5.95
N GLU A 157 18.94 1.05 -7.22
CA GLU A 157 20.24 0.99 -7.89
C GLU A 157 20.87 2.39 -8.05
N GLU A 158 20.08 3.41 -8.36
CA GLU A 158 20.57 4.79 -8.46
C GLU A 158 21.12 5.28 -7.10
N MET A 159 20.40 5.02 -6.01
CA MET A 159 20.81 5.39 -4.66
C MET A 159 22.05 4.60 -4.18
N ALA A 160 22.17 3.34 -4.60
CA ALA A 160 23.29 2.46 -4.25
C ALA A 160 24.60 2.80 -4.98
N ARG A 161 24.58 3.61 -6.04
CA ARG A 161 25.80 4.03 -6.74
C ARG A 161 26.74 4.80 -5.81
N PRO A 162 28.06 4.51 -5.85
CA PRO A 162 29.03 5.24 -5.05
C PRO A 162 29.01 6.72 -5.44
N SER A 163 28.78 7.59 -4.45
CA SER A 163 28.81 9.05 -4.62
C SER A 163 29.62 9.66 -3.49
N ALA A 164 30.21 10.83 -3.74
CA ALA A 164 31.09 11.51 -2.78
C ALA A 164 30.36 11.99 -1.51
N SER A 165 29.04 12.14 -1.55
CA SER A 165 28.19 12.46 -0.39
C SER A 165 27.44 11.23 0.09
N SER A 166 27.11 11.11 1.38
CA SER A 166 26.14 10.12 1.90
C SER A 166 24.69 10.60 1.83
N LEU A 167 24.50 11.90 1.53
CA LEU A 167 23.19 12.50 1.29
C LEU A 167 22.71 12.18 -0.13
N ARG A 168 21.48 11.69 -0.26
CA ARG A 168 20.78 11.37 -1.51
C ARG A 168 19.48 12.16 -1.58
N LYS A 169 19.23 12.81 -2.72
CA LYS A 169 17.97 13.51 -3.03
C LYS A 169 17.40 12.99 -4.36
N PRO A 170 16.91 11.73 -4.39
CA PRO A 170 16.42 11.10 -5.62
C PRO A 170 15.16 11.80 -6.14
N SER A 171 15.05 11.94 -7.45
CA SER A 171 13.85 12.49 -8.10
C SER A 171 12.87 11.38 -8.44
N PHE A 172 11.89 11.13 -7.56
CA PHE A 172 10.80 10.16 -7.79
C PHE A 172 9.74 10.62 -8.81
N SER A 173 10.08 11.55 -9.72
CA SER A 173 9.13 12.18 -10.65
C SER A 173 8.43 11.22 -11.61
N ALA A 174 9.02 10.05 -11.88
CA ALA A 174 8.44 9.01 -12.74
C ALA A 174 7.90 7.80 -11.95
N ALA A 175 8.04 7.79 -10.63
CA ALA A 175 7.58 6.70 -9.79
C ALA A 175 6.11 6.86 -9.40
N LYS A 176 5.39 5.75 -9.30
CA LYS A 176 4.03 5.71 -8.71
C LYS A 176 4.05 5.36 -7.22
N ASN A 177 5.07 4.62 -6.79
CA ASN A 177 5.27 4.11 -5.44
C ASN A 177 6.68 4.48 -4.94
N ILE A 178 6.84 4.66 -3.63
CA ILE A 178 8.13 4.89 -2.98
C ILE A 178 8.54 3.60 -2.28
N GLY A 179 9.53 2.91 -2.82
CA GLY A 179 10.08 1.67 -2.27
C GLY A 179 11.58 1.78 -2.06
N ILE A 180 12.02 2.07 -0.83
CA ILE A 180 13.44 2.20 -0.49
C ILE A 180 13.88 0.91 0.21
N SER A 181 14.84 0.21 -0.38
CA SER A 181 15.30 -1.07 0.16
C SER A 181 16.79 -1.34 0.04
N ASN A 182 17.33 -2.14 0.97
CA ASN A 182 18.72 -2.64 0.95
C ASN A 182 19.79 -1.55 1.01
N HIS A 183 19.58 -0.53 1.84
CA HIS A 183 20.52 0.59 2.00
C HIS A 183 21.17 0.59 3.38
N SER A 184 22.44 1.01 3.42
CA SER A 184 23.15 1.21 4.69
C SER A 184 23.99 2.49 4.68
N GLY A 185 23.98 3.23 5.79
CA GLY A 185 24.81 4.43 5.96
C GLY A 185 24.40 5.60 5.06
N LEU A 186 23.15 5.63 4.59
CA LEU A 186 22.64 6.66 3.68
C LEU A 186 21.66 7.60 4.36
N HIS A 187 21.72 8.86 3.96
CA HIS A 187 20.73 9.86 4.33
C HIS A 187 19.91 10.23 3.08
N ILE A 188 18.68 9.73 3.01
CA ILE A 188 17.79 9.86 1.86
C ILE A 188 16.69 10.88 2.18
N ILE A 189 16.61 11.95 1.41
CA ILE A 189 15.59 12.99 1.57
C ILE A 189 14.74 13.00 0.31
N LEU A 190 13.43 12.82 0.47
CA LEU A 190 12.50 12.85 -0.64
C LEU A 190 12.14 14.30 -0.99
N PRO A 191 12.41 14.76 -2.23
CA PRO A 191 11.98 16.08 -2.67
C PRO A 191 10.47 16.15 -2.85
N SER A 192 9.90 17.36 -2.91
CA SER A 192 8.47 17.58 -3.17
C SER A 192 7.98 16.92 -4.46
N SER A 193 8.86 16.67 -5.44
CA SER A 193 8.52 15.94 -6.66
C SER A 193 8.11 14.48 -6.43
N ALA A 194 8.45 13.91 -5.27
CA ALA A 194 8.05 12.56 -4.85
C ALA A 194 6.58 12.49 -4.39
N SER A 195 5.88 13.62 -4.23
CA SER A 195 4.42 13.67 -3.93
C SER A 195 3.55 12.90 -4.94
N ARG A 196 4.03 12.72 -6.18
CA ARG A 196 3.34 11.93 -7.21
C ARG A 196 3.49 10.41 -7.01
N ALA A 197 4.44 10.00 -6.19
CA ALA A 197 4.81 8.61 -5.96
C ALA A 197 4.24 8.05 -4.63
N THR A 198 3.31 8.75 -3.99
CA THR A 198 2.75 8.37 -2.69
C THR A 198 1.61 7.36 -2.79
N SER A 199 1.46 6.66 -3.92
CA SER A 199 0.41 5.61 -4.06
C SER A 199 0.67 4.41 -3.14
N SER A 200 1.93 4.17 -2.75
CA SER A 200 2.32 3.21 -1.71
C SER A 200 3.72 3.54 -1.21
N GLY A 201 3.95 3.38 0.10
CA GLY A 201 5.26 3.51 0.74
C GLY A 201 5.76 2.18 1.30
N SER A 202 6.97 1.77 0.94
CA SER A 202 7.66 0.63 1.54
C SER A 202 9.12 0.96 1.87
N LEU A 203 9.52 0.67 3.10
CA LEU A 203 10.89 0.80 3.59
C LEU A 203 11.34 -0.58 4.10
N THR A 204 12.33 -1.21 3.46
CA THR A 204 12.78 -2.56 3.84
C THR A 204 14.29 -2.65 3.95
N ASP A 205 14.81 -3.44 4.89
CA ASP A 205 16.24 -3.80 4.95
C ASP A 205 17.18 -2.57 5.03
N LEU A 206 16.98 -1.72 6.03
CA LEU A 206 17.72 -0.47 6.21
C LEU A 206 18.61 -0.53 7.45
N LYS A 207 19.87 -0.09 7.33
CA LYS A 207 20.85 -0.15 8.43
C LYS A 207 21.64 1.14 8.56
N SER A 208 21.55 1.82 9.71
CA SER A 208 22.21 3.11 9.92
C SER A 208 21.84 4.16 8.88
N CYS A 209 20.54 4.29 8.58
CA CYS A 209 20.02 5.21 7.58
C CYS A 209 19.20 6.34 8.21
N ILE A 210 19.16 7.49 7.55
CA ILE A 210 18.23 8.58 7.86
C ILE A 210 17.33 8.77 6.65
N ILE A 211 16.03 8.62 6.81
CA ILE A 211 15.07 8.78 5.71
C ILE A 211 14.07 9.88 6.08
N ASP A 212 13.95 10.90 5.23
CA ASP A 212 12.98 11.97 5.39
C ASP A 212 11.98 11.99 4.22
N MET A 213 10.72 11.71 4.55
CA MET A 213 9.56 11.68 3.65
C MET A 213 8.48 12.70 4.09
N SER A 214 8.82 13.63 4.99
CA SER A 214 7.89 14.66 5.48
C SER A 214 7.45 15.64 4.38
N VAL A 215 8.39 16.09 3.56
CA VAL A 215 8.16 17.09 2.48
C VAL A 215 7.11 16.64 1.44
N PRO A 216 7.18 15.44 0.83
CA PRO A 216 6.19 15.04 -0.18
C PRO A 216 4.79 14.82 0.38
N THR A 217 4.66 14.52 1.67
CA THR A 217 3.36 14.26 2.32
C THR A 217 2.72 15.52 2.93
N ALA A 218 3.43 16.66 2.89
CA ALA A 218 2.97 17.91 3.48
C ALA A 218 1.80 18.57 2.71
N SER A 219 1.73 18.44 1.37
CA SER A 219 0.76 19.16 0.53
C SER A 219 -0.45 18.32 0.10
N GLY A 220 -0.99 17.47 0.98
CA GLY A 220 -2.20 16.68 0.73
C GLY A 220 -2.00 15.36 -0.03
N ALA A 221 -0.76 14.97 -0.31
CA ALA A 221 -0.43 13.69 -0.96
C ALA A 221 0.01 12.63 0.07
N ALA A 222 -0.80 12.39 1.10
CA ALA A 222 -0.51 11.40 2.14
C ALA A 222 -0.50 9.97 1.55
N PHE A 223 0.33 9.09 2.12
CA PHE A 223 0.34 7.69 1.70
C PHE A 223 -0.96 6.98 2.10
N PRO A 224 -1.58 6.14 1.26
CA PRO A 224 -2.73 5.33 1.67
C PRO A 224 -2.34 4.20 2.63
N GLY A 225 -1.06 3.84 2.67
CA GLY A 225 -0.50 2.86 3.61
C GLY A 225 1.02 2.83 3.53
N LEU A 226 1.65 2.46 4.64
CA LEU A 226 3.11 2.41 4.76
C LEU A 226 3.54 1.11 5.44
N ALA A 227 4.54 0.45 4.87
CA ALA A 227 5.18 -0.71 5.45
C ALA A 227 6.66 -0.42 5.76
N ILE A 228 7.08 -0.64 7.00
CA ILE A 228 8.46 -0.51 7.46
C ILE A 228 8.88 -1.88 7.97
N LYS A 229 9.90 -2.48 7.35
CA LYS A 229 10.35 -3.85 7.67
C LYS A 229 11.87 -3.93 7.80
N ASN A 230 12.35 -4.68 8.78
CA ASN A 230 13.77 -5.00 8.97
C ASN A 230 14.68 -3.75 8.95
N VAL A 231 14.47 -2.86 9.93
CA VAL A 231 15.21 -1.60 10.04
C VAL A 231 16.02 -1.60 11.32
N THR A 232 17.29 -1.23 11.25
CA THR A 232 18.18 -1.19 12.42
C THR A 232 18.97 0.13 12.48
N LYS A 233 19.14 0.68 13.68
CA LYS A 233 19.97 1.87 13.95
C LYS A 233 19.64 3.07 13.07
N SER A 234 18.38 3.28 12.72
CA SER A 234 17.98 4.26 11.70
C SER A 234 16.98 5.28 12.23
N LEU A 235 16.90 6.44 11.57
CA LEU A 235 15.84 7.43 11.76
C LEU A 235 14.92 7.42 10.54
N ILE A 236 13.62 7.24 10.75
CA ILE A 236 12.62 7.31 9.68
C ILE A 236 11.61 8.39 10.01
N VAL A 237 11.58 9.45 9.21
CA VAL A 237 10.51 10.45 9.19
C VAL A 237 9.57 10.13 8.05
N ALA A 238 8.51 9.40 8.36
CA ALA A 238 7.57 8.88 7.37
C ALA A 238 6.58 9.93 6.84
N GLY A 239 6.32 10.98 7.62
CA GLY A 239 5.31 11.98 7.29
C GLY A 239 3.88 11.44 7.48
N ARG A 240 2.96 11.87 6.60
CA ARG A 240 1.53 11.56 6.71
C ARG A 240 1.10 10.30 5.96
N VAL A 241 0.32 9.48 6.64
CA VAL A 241 -0.29 8.25 6.12
C VAL A 241 -1.80 8.28 6.40
N ASN A 242 -2.61 8.37 5.36
CA ASN A 242 -4.07 8.30 5.44
C ASN A 242 -4.56 6.83 5.45
N GLY A 243 -4.01 6.02 6.33
CA GLY A 243 -4.30 4.59 6.41
C GLY A 243 -3.44 3.86 7.43
N PRO A 244 -3.28 2.53 7.27
CA PRO A 244 -2.53 1.71 8.22
C PRO A 244 -1.03 1.79 7.99
N VAL A 245 -0.28 1.86 9.08
CA VAL A 245 1.18 1.73 9.11
C VAL A 245 1.53 0.41 9.78
N HIS A 246 2.32 -0.40 9.08
CA HIS A 246 2.83 -1.66 9.57
C HIS A 246 4.33 -1.55 9.81
N ILE A 247 4.76 -1.79 11.04
CA ILE A 247 6.16 -1.73 11.46
C ILE A 247 6.55 -3.13 11.93
N THR A 248 7.54 -3.74 11.30
CA THR A 248 7.93 -5.13 11.60
C THR A 248 9.45 -5.28 11.67
N GLY A 249 9.98 -5.89 12.73
CA GLY A 249 11.41 -6.21 12.80
C GLY A 249 12.29 -4.95 12.86
N VAL A 250 11.88 -3.94 13.64
CA VAL A 250 12.67 -2.70 13.80
C VAL A 250 13.41 -2.72 15.13
N SER A 251 14.70 -2.41 15.12
CA SER A 251 15.50 -2.29 16.33
C SER A 251 16.37 -1.05 16.42
N ASP A 252 16.57 -0.56 17.65
CA ASP A 252 17.48 0.55 17.97
C ASP A 252 17.26 1.79 17.10
N SER A 253 16.01 2.13 16.80
CA SER A 253 15.66 3.12 15.77
C SER A 253 14.64 4.13 16.28
N THR A 254 14.52 5.24 15.58
CA THR A 254 13.50 6.26 15.84
C THR A 254 12.59 6.40 14.63
N ILE A 255 11.29 6.42 14.87
CA ILE A 255 10.26 6.54 13.83
C ILE A 255 9.38 7.74 14.15
N VAL A 256 9.13 8.59 13.16
CA VAL A 256 8.20 9.72 13.22
C VAL A 256 7.12 9.51 12.17
N VAL A 257 5.86 9.42 12.59
CA VAL A 257 4.75 9.12 11.67
C VAL A 257 3.43 9.73 12.15
N VAL A 258 2.62 10.16 11.19
CA VAL A 258 1.21 10.53 11.38
C VAL A 258 0.36 9.51 10.64
N ALA A 259 -0.52 8.82 11.36
CA ALA A 259 -1.31 7.73 10.80
C ALA A 259 -2.69 7.61 11.43
N ARG A 260 -3.58 6.86 10.78
CA ARG A 260 -4.88 6.51 11.36
C ARG A 260 -4.81 5.27 12.24
N GLN A 261 -3.99 4.30 11.85
CA GLN A 261 -3.82 3.01 12.52
C GLN A 261 -2.35 2.62 12.47
N VAL A 262 -1.79 2.15 13.59
CA VAL A 262 -0.40 1.69 13.67
C VAL A 262 -0.35 0.30 14.28
N ARG A 263 0.30 -0.62 13.58
CA ARG A 263 0.56 -2.00 14.04
C ARG A 263 2.06 -2.25 14.04
N ILE A 264 2.56 -2.70 15.18
CA ILE A 264 4.00 -2.88 15.42
C ILE A 264 4.23 -4.32 15.86
N HIS A 265 5.17 -4.99 15.21
CA HIS A 265 5.46 -6.40 15.41
C HIS A 265 6.97 -6.64 15.51
N GLU A 266 7.43 -7.49 16.42
CA GLU A 266 8.86 -7.89 16.54
C GLU A 266 9.82 -6.69 16.62
N CYS A 267 9.50 -5.65 17.39
CA CYS A 267 10.34 -4.46 17.50
C CYS A 267 11.02 -4.35 18.87
N SER A 268 12.27 -3.87 18.90
CA SER A 268 13.02 -3.73 20.15
C SER A 268 13.77 -2.39 20.25
N ASN A 269 13.71 -1.74 21.41
CA ASN A 269 14.45 -0.50 21.66
C ASN A 269 14.13 0.60 20.61
N VAL A 270 12.84 0.77 20.27
CA VAL A 270 12.38 1.77 19.28
C VAL A 270 11.67 2.95 19.95
N ASP A 271 12.02 4.17 19.53
CA ASP A 271 11.31 5.41 19.89
C ASP A 271 10.35 5.80 18.79
N ILE A 272 9.07 5.98 19.14
CA ILE A 272 8.02 6.30 18.17
C ILE A 272 7.39 7.63 18.53
N TYR A 273 7.61 8.61 17.66
CA TYR A 273 6.92 9.89 17.67
C TYR A 273 5.67 9.77 16.80
N LEU A 274 4.51 9.81 17.43
CA LEU A 274 3.27 9.39 16.78
C LEU A 274 2.17 10.44 16.95
N HIS A 275 1.44 10.64 15.87
CA HIS A 275 0.05 11.09 15.94
C HIS A 275 -0.83 9.98 15.37
N CYS A 276 -1.72 9.43 16.19
CA CYS A 276 -2.58 8.31 15.79
C CYS A 276 -4.04 8.58 16.11
N GLY A 277 -4.91 8.40 15.12
CA GLY A 277 -6.37 8.49 15.30
C GLY A 277 -7.01 7.28 15.98
N SER A 278 -6.23 6.25 16.31
CA SER A 278 -6.66 5.05 17.04
C SER A 278 -5.58 4.57 18.00
N HIS A 279 -5.91 3.62 18.88
CA HIS A 279 -4.91 2.94 19.70
C HIS A 279 -3.85 2.26 18.83
N PRO A 280 -2.55 2.53 19.03
CA PRO A 280 -1.46 1.76 18.44
C PRO A 280 -1.45 0.35 19.03
N ILE A 281 -1.21 -0.66 18.20
CA ILE A 281 -1.15 -2.06 18.65
C ILE A 281 0.29 -2.55 18.53
N ILE A 282 0.81 -3.13 19.61
CA ILE A 282 2.13 -3.78 19.64
C ILE A 282 1.99 -5.29 19.87
N GLU A 283 2.90 -6.07 19.29
CA GLU A 283 3.00 -7.51 19.46
C GLU A 283 4.47 -7.95 19.36
N ASP A 284 4.92 -8.85 20.25
CA ASP A 284 6.33 -9.31 20.31
C ASP A 284 7.35 -8.16 20.38
N CYS A 285 7.00 -7.07 21.06
CA CYS A 285 7.84 -5.89 21.18
C CYS A 285 8.46 -5.76 22.58
N SER A 286 9.58 -5.05 22.69
CA SER A 286 10.23 -4.74 23.97
C SER A 286 10.96 -3.40 23.96
N GLY A 287 10.93 -2.66 25.08
CA GLY A 287 11.63 -1.38 25.19
C GLY A 287 11.11 -0.30 24.24
N MET A 288 9.83 -0.38 23.87
CA MET A 288 9.15 0.59 23.03
C MET A 288 8.90 1.87 23.82
N ARG A 289 9.14 3.04 23.23
CA ARG A 289 8.81 4.31 23.89
C ARG A 289 8.05 5.22 22.96
N PHE A 290 6.91 5.71 23.41
CA PHE A 290 6.01 6.54 22.61
C PHE A 290 6.12 8.01 23.03
N ALA A 291 6.06 8.92 22.06
CA ALA A 291 6.07 10.35 22.25
C ALA A 291 5.04 11.00 21.32
N PRO A 292 4.51 12.19 21.68
CA PRO A 292 3.69 12.97 20.76
C PRO A 292 4.52 13.42 19.55
N LEU A 293 3.84 13.63 18.43
CA LEU A 293 4.47 14.19 17.22
C LEU A 293 5.15 15.54 17.50
N PRO A 294 6.41 15.76 17.04
CA PRO A 294 7.09 17.05 17.14
C PRO A 294 6.33 18.16 16.41
N GLU A 295 6.35 19.37 16.94
CA GLU A 295 5.62 20.52 16.37
C GLU A 295 6.06 20.85 14.95
N VAL A 296 7.33 20.60 14.62
CA VAL A 296 7.91 20.82 13.29
C VAL A 296 7.19 20.03 12.19
N TYR A 297 6.56 18.90 12.53
CA TYR A 297 5.85 18.04 11.59
C TYR A 297 4.32 18.17 11.69
N ARG A 298 3.81 18.93 12.65
CA ARG A 298 2.38 19.22 12.82
C ARG A 298 1.93 20.23 11.76
N THR A 299 0.74 20.05 11.18
CA THR A 299 0.11 21.08 10.32
C THR A 299 -1.15 21.62 10.96
N GLU A 300 -1.47 22.88 10.68
CA GLU A 300 -2.67 23.60 11.15
C GLU A 300 -4.01 22.93 10.74
N THR A 301 -3.98 21.96 9.80
CA THR A 301 -5.16 21.18 9.38
C THR A 301 -5.50 20.04 10.35
N GLU A 302 -4.64 19.75 11.33
CA GLU A 302 -4.80 18.71 12.35
C GLU A 302 -5.40 19.32 13.63
N GLU A 303 -6.64 19.81 13.57
CA GLU A 303 -7.46 20.22 14.73
C GLU A 303 -8.48 19.12 15.07
N PRO A 304 -8.82 18.95 16.36
CA PRO A 304 -8.45 17.80 17.17
C PRO A 304 -9.12 16.50 16.71
N GLU A 305 -8.48 15.77 15.79
CA GLU A 305 -8.72 14.32 15.74
C GLU A 305 -8.13 13.71 17.02
N GLU A 306 -8.84 12.76 17.63
CA GLU A 306 -8.41 12.10 18.87
C GLU A 306 -7.00 11.52 18.71
N ASN A 307 -6.00 12.15 19.34
CA ASN A 307 -4.62 11.68 19.28
C ASN A 307 -4.38 10.68 20.41
N GLN A 308 -4.40 9.39 20.08
CA GLN A 308 -4.32 8.28 21.02
C GLN A 308 -2.91 7.64 21.06
N TRP A 309 -1.86 8.44 20.86
CA TRP A 309 -0.47 7.97 20.81
C TRP A 309 0.02 7.30 22.11
N ASP A 310 -0.59 7.64 23.25
CA ASP A 310 -0.26 7.15 24.60
C ASP A 310 -1.14 5.98 25.08
N GLN A 311 -2.10 5.55 24.26
CA GLN A 311 -3.01 4.44 24.55
C GLN A 311 -2.64 3.23 23.70
N VAL A 312 -1.55 2.56 24.09
CA VAL A 312 -0.97 1.45 23.31
C VAL A 312 -1.50 0.10 23.82
N ASP A 313 -2.10 -0.66 22.91
CA ASP A 313 -2.61 -2.00 23.16
C ASP A 313 -1.50 -3.03 22.91
N ASP A 314 -1.05 -3.73 23.96
CA ASP A 314 -0.11 -4.85 23.85
C ASP A 314 -0.88 -6.17 23.72
N PHE A 315 -0.88 -6.72 22.51
CA PHE A 315 -1.70 -7.87 22.15
C PHE A 315 -1.34 -9.15 22.94
N LYS A 316 -0.08 -9.31 23.34
CA LYS A 316 0.38 -10.51 24.07
C LYS A 316 0.37 -10.32 25.58
N TRP A 317 0.03 -9.13 26.08
CA TRP A 317 -0.05 -8.85 27.50
C TRP A 317 -1.46 -9.14 28.06
N LEU A 318 -1.67 -10.37 28.52
CA LEU A 318 -2.96 -10.83 29.07
C LEU A 318 -3.14 -10.55 30.58
N LYS A 319 -2.20 -9.87 31.22
CA LYS A 319 -2.22 -9.62 32.67
C LYS A 319 -2.94 -8.33 33.01
N ALA A 320 -3.53 -8.27 34.21
CA ALA A 320 -4.07 -7.02 34.75
C ALA A 320 -2.91 -6.05 35.06
N GLY A 321 -2.94 -4.86 34.45
CA GLY A 321 -1.96 -3.79 34.66
C GLY A 321 -1.22 -3.38 33.38
N HIS A 322 -0.40 -2.34 33.49
CA HIS A 322 0.36 -1.79 32.37
C HIS A 322 1.42 -2.78 31.86
N SER A 323 1.56 -2.89 30.54
CA SER A 323 2.57 -3.76 29.93
C SER A 323 3.98 -3.21 30.18
N PRO A 324 4.97 -4.04 30.52
CA PRO A 324 6.36 -3.62 30.64
C PRO A 324 7.05 -3.41 29.27
N ASN A 325 6.39 -3.77 28.17
CA ASN A 325 6.99 -3.76 26.83
C ASN A 325 7.02 -2.37 26.19
N TRP A 326 6.24 -1.43 26.70
CA TRP A 326 6.19 -0.06 26.22
C TRP A 326 6.13 0.94 27.37
N THR A 327 6.55 2.18 27.12
CA THR A 327 6.40 3.32 28.03
C THR A 327 6.16 4.60 27.22
N THR A 328 5.85 5.70 27.89
CA THR A 328 5.90 7.04 27.28
C THR A 328 7.27 7.69 27.52
N LEU A 329 7.68 8.56 26.60
CA LEU A 329 8.88 9.40 26.70
C LEU A 329 8.56 10.68 27.47
N SER A 330 9.34 10.95 28.52
CA SER A 330 9.28 12.23 29.23
C SER A 330 9.84 13.36 28.36
N ASP A 331 9.46 14.61 28.65
CA ASP A 331 9.88 15.77 27.86
C ASP A 331 11.41 15.92 27.75
N ASN A 332 12.16 15.51 28.79
CA ASN A 332 13.62 15.61 28.83
C ASN A 332 14.33 14.53 28.00
N GLU A 333 13.67 13.41 27.72
CA GLU A 333 14.22 12.32 26.92
C GLU A 333 13.87 12.45 25.44
N ARG A 334 12.97 13.38 25.10
CA ARG A 334 12.60 13.68 23.72
C ARG A 334 13.71 14.43 23.01
N LEU A 335 13.76 14.24 21.69
CA LEU A 335 14.65 15.00 20.81
C LEU A 335 14.18 16.46 20.77
N SER A 336 15.12 17.39 20.92
CA SER A 336 14.84 18.82 20.85
C SER A 336 14.43 19.25 19.43
N ASP A 337 13.61 20.30 19.35
CA ASP A 337 13.15 20.86 18.07
C ASP A 337 14.29 21.35 17.18
N GLU A 338 15.40 21.76 17.77
CA GLU A 338 16.63 22.09 17.06
C GLU A 338 17.14 20.90 16.24
N LEU A 339 17.18 19.69 16.82
CA LEU A 339 17.65 18.50 16.13
C LEU A 339 16.74 18.12 14.95
N TRP A 340 15.43 18.27 15.10
CA TRP A 340 14.45 18.05 14.03
C TRP A 340 14.64 19.01 12.85
N ARG A 341 14.96 20.28 13.13
CA ARG A 341 15.13 21.33 12.10
C ARG A 341 16.51 21.31 11.45
N ASP A 342 17.53 20.92 12.21
CA ASP A 342 18.92 21.09 11.80
C ASP A 342 19.61 19.82 11.32
N VAL A 343 19.30 18.67 11.93
CA VAL A 343 20.01 17.41 11.65
C VAL A 343 19.27 16.59 10.61
N VAL A 344 17.93 16.53 10.70
CA VAL A 344 17.09 15.70 9.83
C VAL A 344 17.07 16.18 8.38
N PRO A 345 17.01 17.48 8.04
CA PRO A 345 17.08 17.92 6.64
C PRO A 345 18.47 17.78 6.00
N GLY A 346 19.47 17.33 6.78
CA GLY A 346 20.83 17.08 6.35
C GLY A 346 21.68 18.35 6.23
N ARG A 347 22.75 18.44 7.01
CA ARG A 347 23.79 19.46 6.86
C ARG A 347 24.90 18.97 5.93
N ALA A 348 25.35 19.84 5.02
CA ALA A 348 26.48 19.54 4.15
C ALA A 348 27.74 19.27 5.01
N GLY A 349 28.39 18.13 4.78
CA GLY A 349 29.65 17.75 5.44
C GLY A 349 29.52 16.91 6.71
N VAL A 350 28.31 16.63 7.21
CA VAL A 350 28.09 15.74 8.36
C VAL A 350 27.86 14.31 7.87
N SER A 351 28.58 13.34 8.45
CA SER A 351 28.36 11.93 8.14
C SER A 351 27.07 11.40 8.76
N VAL A 352 26.48 10.36 8.16
CA VAL A 352 25.23 9.76 8.67
C VAL A 352 25.41 9.23 10.08
N ASP A 353 26.55 8.62 10.39
CA ASP A 353 26.85 8.12 11.73
C ASP A 353 26.96 9.23 12.77
N GLU A 354 27.52 10.40 12.40
CA GLU A 354 27.61 11.54 13.31
C GLU A 354 26.24 12.17 13.55
N ALA A 355 25.40 12.23 12.51
CA ALA A 355 24.01 12.67 12.63
C ALA A 355 23.19 11.73 13.53
N LEU A 356 23.28 10.41 13.32
CA LEU A 356 22.61 9.40 14.16
C LEU A 356 23.07 9.47 15.62
N LYS A 357 24.38 9.68 15.87
CA LYS A 357 24.91 9.86 17.23
C LYS A 357 24.35 11.13 17.90
N LYS A 358 24.23 12.24 17.18
CA LYS A 358 23.61 13.48 17.71
C LYS A 358 22.13 13.28 18.03
N LEU A 359 21.46 12.40 17.30
CA LEU A 359 20.08 11.99 17.53
C LEU A 359 19.96 10.88 18.61
N GLY A 360 21.06 10.44 19.23
CA GLY A 360 21.04 9.41 20.27
C GLY A 360 20.79 7.99 19.77
N ILE A 361 21.06 7.70 18.49
CA ILE A 361 20.83 6.40 17.85
C ILE A 361 22.17 5.67 17.57
N PRO A 362 22.32 4.38 17.94
CA PRO A 362 21.43 3.60 18.81
C PRO A 362 21.50 4.12 20.25
N ARG A 363 20.46 3.83 21.05
CA ARG A 363 20.47 4.15 22.49
C ARG A 363 21.65 3.43 23.16
N ARG A 364 22.36 4.12 24.05
CA ARG A 364 23.48 3.54 24.81
C ARG A 364 23.03 2.81 26.05
#